data_AF-A0A8J6GW27-F1
#
_entry.id   AF-A0A8J6GW27-F1
#
_cell.length_a   1.000
_cell.length_b   1.000
_cell.length_c   1.000
_cell.angle_alpha   90.00
_cell.angle_beta   90.00
_cell.angle_gamma   90.00
#
_symmetry.space_group_name_H-M   'P 1'
#
loop_
_entity.id
_entity.type
_entity.pdbx_description
1 polymer ?
#
loop_
_entity_poly.entity_id
_entity_poly.type
_entity_poly.pdbx_seq_one_letter_code
_entity_poly.pdbx_strand_id
1 'polypeptide(L)'
;MPKGKKAKGKKDIQPKRDLTRFVKWPRYIRLQRQRAILYKRLKVPPAINQFTQALDRQTATQLLKLAHKYRPETKQEKKQRLLARAEKKAAGKGDVPTKRPPVLRAGVNTVTTLVENKKAQLVVIAHDVDPIELVVFLPALCRKMGVPYCIIKGKGQAGAAGP
;
A
#
# COMPACT_ATOMS: atom_id res chain seq x y z
N MET A 1 14.45 25.69 48.74
CA MET A 1 14.47 24.32 48.18
C MET A 1 13.16 23.61 48.54
N PRO A 2 12.28 23.29 47.57
CA PRO A 2 11.03 22.59 47.88
C PRO A 2 11.32 21.11 48.19
N LYS A 3 10.90 20.66 49.39
CA LYS A 3 11.09 19.30 49.88
C LYS A 3 10.33 18.30 48.99
N GLY A 4 11.05 17.35 48.40
CA GLY A 4 10.47 16.29 47.57
C GLY A 4 9.48 15.43 48.35
N LYS A 5 8.21 15.41 47.94
CA LYS A 5 7.20 14.50 48.45
C LYS A 5 7.61 13.06 48.11
N LYS A 6 7.99 12.27 49.12
CA LYS A 6 8.35 10.86 48.95
C LYS A 6 7.10 10.07 48.59
N ALA A 7 7.00 9.62 47.33
CA ALA A 7 6.00 8.65 46.90
C ALA A 7 6.34 7.26 47.47
N LYS A 8 6.04 7.03 48.76
CA LYS A 8 6.10 5.71 49.39
C LYS A 8 4.90 5.53 50.32
N GLY A 9 3.95 4.72 49.87
CA GLY A 9 2.99 4.01 50.73
C GLY A 9 1.83 4.84 51.31
N LYS A 10 0.61 4.37 51.01
CA LYS A 10 -0.70 4.46 51.70
C LYS A 10 -1.17 5.74 52.43
N LYS A 11 -0.39 6.82 52.56
CA LYS A 11 -0.76 7.98 53.38
C LYS A 11 -1.03 9.27 52.59
N ASP A 12 -0.60 9.36 51.33
CA ASP A 12 -0.82 10.55 50.47
C ASP A 12 -1.55 10.20 49.15
N ILE A 13 -2.36 11.14 48.64
CA ILE A 13 -3.00 11.04 47.32
C ILE A 13 -1.92 10.89 46.24
N GLN A 14 -2.05 9.85 45.41
CA GLN A 14 -1.08 9.58 44.34
C GLN A 14 -1.08 10.73 43.32
N PRO A 15 0.10 11.13 42.80
CA PRO A 15 0.18 12.14 41.74
C PRO A 15 -0.49 11.62 40.45
N LYS A 16 -0.96 12.55 39.62
CA LYS A 16 -1.41 12.23 38.26
C LYS A 16 -0.23 11.61 37.50
N ARG A 17 -0.40 10.37 37.04
CA ARG A 17 0.57 9.61 36.25
C ARG A 17 -0.05 9.21 34.92
N ASP A 18 0.77 8.78 33.98
CA ASP A 18 0.26 8.21 32.74
C ASP A 18 -0.52 6.91 33.04
N LEU A 19 -1.80 6.91 32.64
CA LEU A 19 -2.72 5.78 32.79
C LEU A 19 -3.08 5.14 31.45
N THR A 20 -2.46 5.52 30.32
CA THR A 20 -2.78 5.03 28.96
C THR A 20 -2.90 3.52 28.84
N ARG A 21 -2.11 2.76 29.61
CA ARG A 21 -2.15 1.29 29.70
C ARG A 21 -3.43 0.74 30.36
N PHE A 22 -4.00 1.45 31.32
CA PHE A 22 -5.17 1.05 32.12
C PHE A 22 -6.47 1.72 31.67
N VAL A 23 -6.39 2.64 30.69
CA VAL A 23 -7.58 3.24 30.07
C VAL A 23 -8.50 2.15 29.53
N LYS A 24 -9.79 2.25 29.85
CA LYS A 24 -10.84 1.44 29.22
C LYS A 24 -11.09 1.95 27.81
N TRP A 25 -10.32 1.43 26.85
CA TRP A 25 -10.41 1.83 25.45
C TRP A 25 -11.77 1.44 24.82
N PRO A 26 -12.30 2.26 23.90
CA PRO A 26 -13.42 1.90 23.03
C PRO A 26 -13.26 0.53 22.37
N ARG A 27 -14.40 -0.14 22.11
CA ARG A 27 -14.42 -1.53 21.64
C ARG A 27 -13.64 -1.74 20.34
N TYR A 28 -13.70 -0.82 19.37
CA TYR A 28 -12.97 -0.95 18.10
C TYR A 28 -11.45 -0.91 18.27
N ILE A 29 -10.93 -0.07 19.17
CA ILE A 29 -9.49 0.01 19.49
C ILE A 29 -9.03 -1.29 20.14
N ARG A 30 -9.82 -1.81 21.08
CA ARG A 30 -9.55 -3.10 21.73
C ARG A 30 -9.49 -4.24 20.71
N LEU A 31 -10.50 -4.34 19.83
CA LEU A 31 -10.57 -5.38 18.81
C LEU A 31 -9.39 -5.31 17.84
N GLN A 32 -9.02 -4.13 17.35
CA GLN A 32 -7.87 -3.96 16.46
C GLN A 32 -6.55 -4.36 17.14
N ARG A 33 -6.33 -3.95 18.40
CA ARG A 33 -5.13 -4.34 19.17
C ARG A 33 -5.09 -5.84 19.45
N GLN A 34 -6.21 -6.42 19.86
CA GLN A 34 -6.33 -7.86 20.09
C GLN A 34 -6.10 -8.68 18.82
N ARG A 35 -6.63 -8.22 17.66
CA ARG A 35 -6.37 -8.83 16.35
C ARG A 35 -4.87 -8.89 16.06
N ALA A 36 -4.14 -7.80 16.26
CA ALA A 36 -2.69 -7.77 16.07
C ALA A 36 -1.92 -8.71 17.01
N ILE A 37 -2.39 -8.88 18.25
CA ILE A 37 -1.81 -9.85 19.20
C ILE A 37 -2.09 -11.28 18.74
N LEU A 38 -3.29 -11.58 18.26
CA LEU A 38 -3.65 -12.90 17.75
C LEU A 38 -2.74 -13.32 16.58
N TYR A 39 -2.49 -12.42 15.61
CA TYR A 39 -1.57 -12.70 14.51
C TYR A 39 -0.12 -13.02 14.95
N LYS A 40 0.31 -12.52 16.11
CA LYS A 40 1.64 -12.84 16.67
C LYS A 40 1.66 -14.15 17.46
N ARG A 41 0.52 -14.54 18.04
CA ARG A 41 0.41 -15.72 18.91
C ARG A 41 0.04 -16.99 18.13
N LEU A 42 -0.78 -16.85 17.10
CA LEU A 42 -1.19 -17.95 16.26
C LEU A 42 -0.06 -18.32 15.29
N LYS A 43 0.00 -19.61 14.94
CA LYS A 43 0.88 -20.08 13.86
C LYS A 43 0.29 -19.63 12.52
N VAL A 44 0.85 -18.57 11.96
CA VAL A 44 0.39 -18.01 10.68
C VAL A 44 0.89 -18.88 9.51
N PRO A 45 0.01 -19.34 8.61
CA PRO A 45 0.42 -20.08 7.42
C PRO A 45 1.41 -19.31 6.53
N PRO A 46 2.34 -19.98 5.84
CA PRO A 46 3.36 -19.32 5.02
C PRO A 46 2.78 -18.46 3.89
N ALA A 47 1.63 -18.85 3.33
CA ALA A 47 0.92 -18.10 2.31
C ALA A 47 0.46 -16.70 2.77
N ILE A 48 0.25 -16.52 4.08
CA ILE A 48 -0.08 -15.21 4.69
C ILE A 48 1.19 -14.57 5.23
N ASN A 49 2.07 -15.36 5.85
CA ASN A 49 3.29 -14.86 6.49
C ASN A 49 4.27 -14.23 5.50
N GLN A 50 4.25 -14.62 4.22
CA GLN A 50 5.06 -13.98 3.18
C GLN A 50 4.80 -12.47 3.05
N PHE A 51 3.60 -11.97 3.38
CA PHE A 51 3.29 -10.54 3.35
C PHE A 51 3.92 -9.77 4.51
N THR A 52 4.38 -10.44 5.57
CA THR A 52 5.15 -9.77 6.63
C THR A 52 6.56 -9.39 6.17
N GLN A 53 7.10 -10.11 5.19
CA GLN A 53 8.42 -9.90 4.61
C GLN A 53 8.31 -8.92 3.44
N ALA A 54 8.36 -7.63 3.77
CA ALA A 54 8.33 -6.56 2.80
C ALA A 54 9.74 -6.04 2.46
N LEU A 55 9.84 -5.40 1.30
CA LEU A 55 11.03 -4.75 0.77
C LEU A 55 11.58 -3.70 1.75
N ASP A 56 12.90 -3.55 1.77
CA ASP A 56 13.57 -2.57 2.62
C ASP A 56 13.24 -1.13 2.18
N ARG A 57 13.48 -0.18 3.09
CA ARG A 57 13.09 1.22 2.89
C ARG A 57 13.81 1.88 1.70
N GLN A 58 15.08 1.55 1.48
CA GLN A 58 15.89 2.19 0.45
C GLN A 58 15.45 1.73 -0.95
N THR A 59 15.31 0.42 -1.14
CA THR A 59 14.83 -0.13 -2.42
C THR A 59 13.39 0.28 -2.69
N ALA A 60 12.52 0.32 -1.68
CA ALA A 60 11.16 0.81 -1.82
C ALA A 60 11.12 2.29 -2.29
N THR A 61 12.00 3.14 -1.78
CA THR A 61 12.09 4.55 -2.19
C THR A 61 12.53 4.67 -3.65
N GLN A 62 13.50 3.88 -4.09
CA GLN A 62 13.96 3.86 -5.48
C GLN A 62 12.87 3.37 -6.43
N LEU A 63 12.15 2.30 -6.04
CA LEU A 63 11.02 1.77 -6.80
C LEU A 63 9.92 2.81 -6.95
N LEU A 64 9.55 3.53 -5.88
CA LEU A 64 8.52 4.56 -5.94
C LEU A 64 8.93 5.76 -6.78
N LYS A 65 10.22 6.14 -6.76
CA LYS A 65 10.76 7.17 -7.67
C LYS A 65 10.64 6.77 -9.14
N LEU A 66 10.89 5.50 -9.46
CA LEU A 66 10.69 4.96 -10.80
C LEU A 66 9.20 4.95 -11.17
N ALA A 67 8.35 4.45 -10.27
CA ALA A 67 6.91 4.41 -10.46
C ALA A 67 6.32 5.81 -10.71
N HIS A 68 6.85 6.84 -10.05
CA HIS A 68 6.42 8.22 -10.24
C HIS A 68 6.57 8.72 -11.69
N LYS A 69 7.55 8.22 -12.44
CA LYS A 69 7.76 8.61 -13.85
C LYS A 69 6.71 8.01 -14.80
N TYR A 70 6.10 6.89 -14.42
CA TYR A 70 5.15 6.13 -15.25
C TYR A 70 3.71 6.21 -14.73
N ARG A 71 3.38 7.24 -13.93
CA ARG A 71 2.03 7.42 -13.39
C ARG A 71 1.02 7.59 -14.53
N PRO A 72 -0.19 7.04 -14.38
CA PRO A 72 -1.28 7.34 -15.31
C PRO A 72 -1.71 8.80 -15.18
N GLU A 73 -2.31 9.31 -16.25
CA GLU A 73 -2.83 10.68 -16.31
C GLU A 73 -3.89 10.95 -15.24
N THR A 74 -3.89 12.18 -14.73
CA THR A 74 -4.96 12.65 -13.85
C THR A 74 -6.25 12.93 -14.65
N LYS A 75 -7.39 13.03 -13.95
CA LYS A 75 -8.68 13.39 -14.59
C LYS A 75 -8.60 14.74 -15.33
N GLN A 76 -7.84 15.70 -14.80
CA GLN A 76 -7.65 17.03 -15.38
C GLN A 76 -6.78 16.97 -16.64
N GLU A 77 -5.64 16.28 -16.58
CA GLU A 77 -4.76 16.04 -17.73
C GLU A 77 -5.50 15.29 -18.84
N LYS A 78 -6.31 14.30 -18.49
CA LYS A 78 -7.16 13.57 -19.44
C LYS A 78 -8.13 14.51 -20.16
N LYS A 79 -8.76 15.43 -19.44
CA LYS A 79 -9.67 16.44 -20.03
C LYS A 79 -8.90 17.35 -20.99
N GLN A 80 -7.75 17.87 -20.57
CA GLN A 80 -6.90 18.72 -21.41
C GLN A 80 -6.42 18.00 -22.68
N ARG A 81 -6.00 16.73 -22.57
CA ARG A 81 -5.60 15.91 -23.71
C ARG A 81 -6.75 15.71 -24.70
N LEU A 82 -7.96 15.47 -24.19
CA LEU A 82 -9.14 15.29 -25.04
C LEU A 82 -9.54 16.60 -25.74
N LEU A 83 -9.47 17.73 -25.05
CA LEU A 83 -9.68 19.06 -25.64
C LEU A 83 -8.67 19.35 -26.74
N ALA A 84 -7.37 19.18 -26.46
CA ALA A 84 -6.31 19.38 -27.46
C ALA A 84 -6.45 18.45 -28.68
N ARG A 85 -6.95 17.23 -28.50
CA ARG A 85 -7.24 16.32 -29.62
C ARG A 85 -8.46 16.79 -30.43
N ALA A 86 -9.50 17.27 -29.76
CA ALA A 86 -10.68 17.83 -30.41
C ALA A 86 -10.33 19.07 -31.25
N GLU A 87 -9.51 19.98 -30.71
CA GLU A 87 -9.00 21.17 -31.42
C GLU A 87 -8.16 20.79 -32.64
N LYS A 88 -7.25 19.82 -32.51
CA LYS A 88 -6.44 19.32 -33.64
C LYS A 88 -7.32 18.72 -34.74
N LYS A 89 -8.37 18.00 -34.36
CA LYS A 89 -9.34 17.42 -35.30
C LYS A 89 -10.16 18.51 -36.00
N ALA A 90 -10.59 19.53 -35.27
CA ALA A 90 -11.29 20.69 -35.83
C ALA A 90 -10.40 21.48 -36.81
N ALA A 91 -9.10 21.57 -36.55
CA ALA A 91 -8.10 22.19 -37.44
C ALA A 91 -7.76 21.34 -38.69
N GLY A 92 -8.58 20.34 -39.04
CA GLY A 92 -8.44 19.55 -40.26
C GLY A 92 -7.30 18.51 -40.26
N LYS A 93 -6.54 18.39 -39.16
CA LYS A 93 -5.60 17.28 -38.98
C LYS A 93 -6.42 16.04 -38.66
N GLY A 94 -6.50 15.10 -39.60
CA GLY A 94 -7.22 13.83 -39.45
C GLY A 94 -6.82 13.06 -38.19
N ASP A 95 -7.60 12.04 -37.82
CA ASP A 95 -7.37 11.30 -36.58
C ASP A 95 -6.18 10.34 -36.69
N VAL A 96 -4.96 10.86 -36.55
CA VAL A 96 -3.73 10.06 -36.62
C VAL A 96 -3.56 9.26 -35.33
N PRO A 97 -3.32 7.93 -35.39
CA PRO A 97 -3.06 7.12 -34.20
C PRO A 97 -1.77 7.55 -33.48
N THR A 98 -1.90 8.27 -32.37
CA THR A 98 -0.75 8.67 -31.54
C THR A 98 -0.23 7.49 -30.71
N LYS A 99 1.11 7.32 -30.67
CA LYS A 99 1.78 6.33 -29.80
C LYS A 99 1.45 6.62 -28.33
N ARG A 100 0.84 5.66 -27.64
CA ARG A 100 0.50 5.78 -26.22
C ARG A 100 1.76 5.59 -25.37
N PRO A 101 2.04 6.46 -24.39
CA PRO A 101 3.16 6.26 -23.49
C PRO A 101 2.92 5.03 -22.60
N PRO A 102 3.99 4.32 -22.19
CA PRO A 102 3.88 3.27 -21.19
C PRO A 102 3.45 3.87 -19.86
N VAL A 103 2.46 3.26 -19.22
CA VAL A 103 1.93 3.69 -17.93
C VAL A 103 1.82 2.49 -17.00
N LEU A 104 1.92 2.74 -15.69
CA LEU A 104 1.64 1.74 -14.68
C LEU A 104 0.21 1.21 -14.82
N ARG A 105 0.07 -0.09 -14.56
CA ARG A 105 -1.22 -0.78 -14.53
C ARG A 105 -1.54 -1.10 -13.07
N ALA A 106 -2.73 -0.71 -12.63
CA ALA A 106 -3.20 -0.89 -11.28
C ALA A 106 -4.43 -1.80 -11.26
N GLY A 107 -4.67 -2.45 -10.13
CA GLY A 107 -5.80 -3.35 -9.91
C GLY A 107 -5.42 -4.82 -10.11
N VAL A 108 -5.90 -5.67 -9.19
CA VAL A 108 -5.57 -7.10 -9.15
C VAL A 108 -5.91 -7.78 -10.48
N ASN A 109 -7.12 -7.57 -11.01
CA ASN A 109 -7.58 -8.24 -12.24
C ASN A 109 -6.74 -7.87 -13.48
N THR A 110 -6.31 -6.61 -13.58
CA THR A 110 -5.44 -6.18 -14.70
C THR A 110 -4.03 -6.73 -14.51
N VAL A 111 -3.54 -6.79 -13.28
CA VAL A 111 -2.21 -7.35 -13.00
C VAL A 111 -2.18 -8.85 -13.28
N THR A 112 -3.17 -9.63 -12.83
CA THR A 112 -3.22 -11.08 -13.06
C THR A 112 -3.20 -11.42 -14.54
N THR A 113 -4.06 -10.78 -15.33
CA THR A 113 -4.09 -10.98 -16.79
C THR A 113 -2.77 -10.60 -17.47
N LEU A 114 -2.04 -9.60 -16.98
CA LEU A 114 -0.73 -9.23 -17.51
C LEU A 114 0.39 -10.21 -17.10
N VAL A 115 0.30 -10.80 -15.90
CA VAL A 115 1.22 -11.85 -15.44
C VAL A 115 1.02 -13.13 -16.24
N GLU A 116 -0.23 -13.55 -16.43
CA GLU A 116 -0.57 -14.75 -17.20
C GLU A 116 -0.12 -14.62 -18.66
N ASN A 117 -0.29 -13.44 -19.25
CA ASN A 117 0.18 -13.16 -20.61
C ASN A 117 1.70 -12.89 -20.70
N LYS A 118 2.45 -12.96 -19.60
CA LYS A 118 3.89 -12.65 -19.51
C LYS A 118 4.26 -11.27 -20.08
N LYS A 119 3.35 -10.29 -19.97
CA LYS A 119 3.58 -8.89 -20.38
C LYS A 119 4.09 -8.03 -19.23
N ALA A 120 3.94 -8.50 -17.99
CA ALA A 120 4.43 -7.81 -16.81
C ALA A 120 5.95 -8.02 -16.65
N GLN A 121 6.68 -6.92 -16.43
CA GLN A 121 8.12 -6.97 -16.13
C GLN A 121 8.42 -7.03 -14.63
N LEU A 122 7.58 -6.40 -13.81
CA LEU A 122 7.68 -6.35 -12.36
C LEU A 122 6.29 -6.20 -11.76
N VAL A 123 5.99 -6.94 -10.69
CA VAL A 123 4.72 -6.82 -9.95
C VAL A 123 4.97 -6.30 -8.53
N VAL A 124 4.26 -5.24 -8.16
CA VAL A 124 4.34 -4.63 -6.84
C VAL A 124 3.07 -4.98 -6.05
N ILE A 125 3.23 -5.59 -4.88
CA ILE A 125 2.11 -6.04 -4.04
C ILE A 125 2.16 -5.29 -2.70
N ALA A 126 1.02 -4.76 -2.25
CA ALA A 126 0.92 -4.16 -0.92
C ALA A 126 0.81 -5.25 0.16
N HIS A 127 1.47 -5.06 1.31
CA HIS A 127 1.44 -6.04 2.40
C HIS A 127 0.17 -6.03 3.27
N ASP A 128 -0.57 -4.92 3.28
CA ASP A 128 -1.63 -4.57 4.23
C ASP A 128 -3.00 -4.48 3.55
N VAL A 129 -3.23 -5.39 2.59
CA VAL A 129 -4.52 -5.53 1.92
C VAL A 129 -5.51 -6.20 2.86
N ASP A 130 -6.68 -5.59 3.02
CA ASP A 130 -7.81 -6.10 3.77
C ASP A 130 -9.01 -6.06 2.80
N PRO A 131 -9.52 -7.19 2.28
CA PRO A 131 -9.22 -8.60 2.62
C PRO A 131 -7.96 -9.18 1.92
N ILE A 132 -7.22 -10.07 2.60
CA ILE A 132 -5.92 -10.60 2.13
C ILE A 132 -6.07 -11.55 0.94
N GLU A 133 -7.21 -12.22 0.84
CA GLU A 133 -7.59 -13.21 -0.17
C GLU A 133 -7.42 -12.68 -1.60
N LEU A 134 -7.57 -11.37 -1.78
CA LEU A 134 -7.37 -10.68 -3.06
C LEU A 134 -5.95 -10.82 -3.60
N VAL A 135 -4.96 -11.02 -2.74
CA VAL A 135 -3.53 -11.03 -3.13
C VAL A 135 -2.79 -12.30 -2.74
N VAL A 136 -3.37 -13.19 -1.91
CA VAL A 136 -2.69 -14.42 -1.44
C VAL A 136 -2.11 -15.26 -2.58
N PHE A 137 -2.81 -15.35 -3.71
CA PHE A 137 -2.39 -16.18 -4.85
C PHE A 137 -1.36 -15.50 -5.76
N LEU A 138 -1.20 -14.17 -5.69
CA LEU A 138 -0.36 -13.41 -6.63
C LEU A 138 1.13 -13.78 -6.56
N PRO A 139 1.78 -13.91 -5.36
CA PRO A 139 3.17 -14.34 -5.28
C PRO A 139 3.43 -15.69 -5.96
N ALA A 140 2.52 -16.65 -5.74
CA ALA A 140 2.61 -17.98 -6.34
C ALA A 140 2.43 -17.93 -7.87
N LEU A 141 1.47 -17.13 -8.35
CA LEU A 141 1.25 -16.89 -9.79
C LEU A 141 2.48 -16.26 -10.45
N CYS A 142 3.05 -15.22 -9.84
CA CYS A 142 4.23 -14.53 -10.36
C CYS A 142 5.42 -15.49 -10.46
N ARG A 143 5.65 -16.30 -9.41
CA ARG A 143 6.70 -17.32 -9.41
C ARG A 143 6.48 -18.39 -10.49
N LYS A 144 5.24 -18.86 -10.68
CA LYS A 144 4.90 -19.85 -11.72
C LYS A 144 5.12 -19.31 -13.14
N MET A 145 4.80 -18.04 -13.36
CA MET A 145 4.94 -17.40 -14.67
C MET A 145 6.34 -16.84 -14.96
N GLY A 146 7.25 -16.87 -13.97
CA GLY A 146 8.61 -16.34 -14.08
C GLY A 146 8.69 -14.82 -14.04
N VAL A 147 7.68 -14.15 -13.48
CA VAL A 147 7.63 -12.69 -13.35
C VAL A 147 8.14 -12.29 -11.96
N PRO A 148 9.11 -11.37 -11.84
CA PRO A 148 9.59 -10.92 -10.54
C PRO A 148 8.51 -10.10 -9.82
N TYR A 149 8.38 -10.31 -8.51
CA TYR A 149 7.45 -9.56 -7.65
C TYR A 149 8.16 -9.02 -6.42
N CYS A 150 7.63 -7.94 -5.87
CA CYS A 150 8.08 -7.38 -4.60
C CYS A 150 6.89 -6.97 -3.74
N ILE A 151 7.03 -7.14 -2.42
CA ILE A 151 6.02 -6.76 -1.44
C ILE A 151 6.44 -5.44 -0.80
N ILE A 152 5.60 -4.40 -0.83
CA ILE A 152 5.90 -3.08 -0.25
C ILE A 152 5.04 -2.79 0.97
N LYS A 153 5.59 -2.00 1.88
CA LYS A 153 4.87 -1.54 3.08
C LYS A 153 3.93 -0.39 2.73
N GLY A 154 2.65 -0.59 3.05
CA GLY A 154 1.61 0.41 2.98
C GLY A 154 0.91 0.44 1.62
N LYS A 155 -0.37 0.06 1.61
CA LYS A 155 -1.26 0.18 0.45
C LYS A 155 -1.37 1.62 -0.05
N GLY A 156 -1.27 2.59 0.86
CA GLY A 156 -1.27 4.01 0.51
C GLY A 156 -0.07 4.43 -0.32
N GLN A 157 1.08 3.79 -0.14
CA GLN A 157 2.28 4.07 -0.94
C GLN A 157 2.20 3.42 -2.33
N ALA A 158 1.51 2.27 -2.43
CA ALA A 158 1.19 1.64 -3.71
C ALA A 158 0.10 2.39 -4.50
N GLY A 159 -0.82 3.07 -3.78
CA GLY A 159 -1.97 3.79 -4.32
C GLY A 159 -1.69 5.25 -4.71
N ALA A 160 -0.85 5.98 -3.96
CA ALA A 160 -0.05 7.05 -4.57
C ALA A 160 0.77 6.40 -5.70
N ALA A 161 1.25 7.03 -6.76
CA ALA A 161 1.61 6.32 -8.01
C ALA A 161 0.40 5.84 -8.85
N GLY A 162 -0.73 5.48 -8.25
CA GLY A 162 -2.04 5.43 -8.93
C GLY A 162 -2.69 6.81 -9.09
N PRO A 163 -3.78 6.92 -9.88
CA PRO A 163 -4.60 8.12 -10.05
C PRO A 163 -5.66 8.27 -8.94
#